data_AF-A0A4E0RA72-F1
#
_entry.id   AF-A0A4E0RA72-F1
#
_cell.length_a   1.000
_cell.length_b   1.000
_cell.length_c   1.000
_cell.angle_alpha   90.00
_cell.angle_beta   90.00
_cell.angle_gamma   90.00
#
_symmetry.space_group_name_H-M   'P 1'
#
loop_
_entity.id
_entity.type
_entity.pdbx_description
1 polymer ?
#
loop_
_entity_poly.entity_id
_entity_poly.type
_entity_poly.pdbx_seq_one_letter_code
_entity_poly.pdbx_strand_id
1 'polypeptide(L)'
;MLVDDAVVVIESMYYRIVRGMDALNAALGSLREVFWPVTTAVLTTMASFLPLMLMPGIVGKFMLVVPVVVVTALAISLIEAYWMLPAHVIAANIKFTSPSKTQKRRIAFTSKLQHIYSKSLLKMLRHPYLAIILISNHASRTKDFNPYQNG
;
A
#
# COMPACT_ATOMS: atom_id res chain seq x y z
N MET A 1 5.53 -3.61 0.31
CA MET A 1 5.32 -4.01 1.72
C MET A 1 6.21 -3.16 2.64
N LEU A 2 7.54 -3.30 2.59
CA LEU A 2 8.46 -2.59 3.48
C LEU A 2 8.26 -1.06 3.52
N VAL A 3 8.16 -0.43 2.35
CA VAL A 3 7.87 1.02 2.25
C VAL A 3 6.39 1.34 2.51
N ASP A 4 5.49 0.37 2.34
CA ASP A 4 4.05 0.60 2.47
C ASP A 4 3.68 0.88 3.93
N ASP A 5 4.28 0.16 4.87
CA ASP A 5 4.08 0.35 6.32
C ASP A 5 4.44 1.79 6.72
N ALA A 6 5.59 2.27 6.23
CA ALA A 6 6.06 3.63 6.46
C ALA A 6 5.13 4.69 5.85
N VAL A 7 4.67 4.46 4.62
CA VAL A 7 3.76 5.38 3.92
C VAL A 7 2.44 5.53 4.66
N VAL A 8 1.85 4.42 5.15
CA VAL A 8 0.59 4.45 5.90
C VAL A 8 0.72 5.25 7.20
N VAL A 9 1.81 5.06 7.95
CA VAL A 9 2.07 5.82 9.18
C VAL A 9 2.23 7.32 8.86
N ILE A 10 3.02 7.67 7.85
CA ILE A 10 3.25 9.06 7.43
C ILE A 10 1.96 9.71 6.95
N GLU A 11 1.15 9.03 6.16
CA GLU A 11 -0.11 9.59 5.62
C GLU A 11 -1.12 9.87 6.73
N SER A 12 -1.24 8.95 7.70
CA SER A 12 -2.06 9.19 8.90
C SER A 12 -1.57 10.40 9.70
N MET A 13 -0.25 10.50 9.91
CA MET A 13 0.35 11.62 10.64
C MET A 13 0.15 12.95 9.90
N TYR A 14 0.41 12.96 8.60
CA TYR A 14 0.20 14.10 7.72
C TYR A 14 -1.25 14.60 7.77
N TYR A 15 -2.21 13.68 7.69
CA TYR A 15 -3.63 14.00 7.77
C TYR A 15 -4.01 14.72 9.08
N ARG A 16 -3.42 14.33 10.20
CA ARG A 16 -3.64 14.97 11.52
C ARG A 16 -2.94 16.32 11.62
N ILE A 17 -1.70 16.44 11.14
CA ILE A 17 -0.95 17.70 11.19
C ILE A 17 -1.62 18.77 10.30
N VAL A 18 -2.10 18.40 9.12
CA VAL A 18 -2.83 19.33 8.21
C VAL A 18 -4.15 19.82 8.83
N ARG A 19 -4.75 19.06 9.75
CA ARG A 19 -5.93 19.47 10.52
C ARG A 19 -5.61 20.33 11.74
N GLY A 20 -4.36 20.75 11.90
CA GLY A 20 -3.91 21.63 12.98
C GLY A 20 -3.54 20.92 14.28
N MET A 21 -3.41 19.58 14.27
CA MET A 21 -2.91 18.84 15.42
C MET A 21 -1.40 19.03 15.56
N ASP A 22 -0.92 19.22 16.79
CA ASP A 22 0.51 19.28 17.08
C ASP A 22 1.22 17.97 16.66
N ALA A 23 2.48 18.07 16.22
CA ALA A 23 3.21 16.95 15.62
C ALA A 23 3.33 15.74 16.56
N LEU A 24 3.49 15.97 17.86
CA LEU A 24 3.59 14.90 18.85
C LEU A 24 2.25 14.21 19.07
N ASN A 25 1.17 14.99 19.18
CA ASN A 25 -0.19 14.46 19.31
C ASN A 25 -0.64 13.73 18.04
N ALA A 26 -0.24 14.24 16.86
CA ALA A 26 -0.48 13.60 15.58
C ALA A 26 0.23 12.24 15.49
N ALA A 27 1.52 12.18 15.86
CA ALA A 27 2.29 10.94 15.91
C ALA A 27 1.62 9.87 16.80
N LEU A 28 1.31 10.22 18.05
CA LEU A 28 0.68 9.29 19.00
C LEU A 28 -0.70 8.83 18.52
N GLY A 29 -1.50 9.75 17.98
CA GLY A 29 -2.82 9.44 17.45
C GLY A 29 -2.77 8.52 16.24
N SER A 30 -1.83 8.77 15.32
CA SER A 30 -1.62 7.95 14.14
C SER A 30 -1.13 6.56 14.48
N LEU A 31 -0.12 6.44 15.35
CA LEU A 31 0.38 5.15 15.79
C LEU A 31 -0.74 4.29 16.38
N ARG A 32 -1.56 4.84 17.28
CA ARG A 32 -2.69 4.09 17.88
C ARG A 32 -3.72 3.61 16.86
N GLU A 33 -3.95 4.38 15.80
CA GLU A 33 -4.92 4.04 14.76
C GLU A 33 -4.39 2.97 13.81
N VAL A 34 -3.13 3.07 13.40
CA VAL A 34 -2.55 2.19 12.37
C VAL A 34 -1.79 0.98 12.92
N PHE A 35 -1.52 0.94 14.24
CA PHE A 35 -0.73 -0.12 14.87
C PHE A 35 -1.28 -1.52 14.58
N TRP A 36 -2.57 -1.75 14.83
CA TRP A 36 -3.20 -3.04 14.59
C TRP A 36 -3.21 -3.43 13.11
N PRO A 37 -3.72 -2.61 12.17
CA PRO A 37 -3.80 -3.02 10.76
C PRO A 37 -2.42 -3.21 10.11
N VAL A 38 -1.42 -2.38 10.44
CA VAL A 38 -0.07 -2.53 9.86
C VAL A 38 0.62 -3.77 10.42
N THR A 39 0.58 -3.97 11.74
CA THR A 39 1.21 -5.15 12.37
C THR A 39 0.59 -6.45 11.85
N THR A 40 -0.73 -6.54 11.71
CA THR A 40 -1.37 -7.75 11.20
C THR A 40 -1.06 -8.00 9.72
N ALA A 41 -0.95 -6.96 8.89
CA ALA A 41 -0.55 -7.09 7.49
C ALA A 41 0.88 -7.63 7.35
N VAL A 42 1.82 -7.12 8.15
CA VAL A 42 3.21 -7.60 8.18
C VAL A 42 3.29 -9.03 8.69
N LEU A 43 2.59 -9.35 9.78
CA LEU A 43 2.53 -10.70 10.33
C LEU A 43 1.91 -11.70 9.35
N THR A 44 0.88 -11.30 8.61
CA THR A 44 0.27 -12.15 7.56
C THR A 44 1.28 -12.43 6.44
N THR A 45 2.08 -11.42 6.08
CA THR A 45 3.16 -11.58 5.09
C THR A 45 4.25 -12.51 5.62
N MET A 46 4.65 -12.39 6.89
CA MET A 46 5.59 -13.34 7.50
C MET A 46 5.02 -14.77 7.52
N ALA A 47 3.73 -14.92 7.85
CA ALA A 47 3.04 -16.19 7.90
C ALA A 47 2.93 -16.88 6.52
N SER A 48 2.84 -16.13 5.43
CA SER A 48 2.80 -16.72 4.08
C SER A 48 4.12 -17.38 3.68
N PHE A 49 5.25 -16.99 4.30
CA PHE A 49 6.55 -17.62 4.13
C PHE A 49 6.80 -18.81 5.07
N LEU A 50 5.94 -19.01 6.06
CA LEU A 50 6.06 -20.11 7.04
C LEU A 50 6.12 -21.51 6.39
N PRO A 51 5.29 -21.84 5.37
CA PRO A 51 5.34 -23.14 4.69
C PRO A 51 6.70 -23.41 4.04
N LEU A 52 7.37 -22.35 3.54
CA LEU A 52 8.68 -22.45 2.94
C LEU A 52 9.76 -22.73 4.00
N MET A 53 9.63 -22.14 5.20
CA MET A 53 10.56 -22.35 6.31
C MET A 53 10.47 -23.75 6.91
N LEU A 54 9.30 -24.37 6.85
CA LEU A 54 9.05 -25.72 7.39
C LEU A 54 9.34 -26.84 6.37
N MET A 55 9.74 -26.51 5.14
CA MET A 55 10.00 -27.50 4.10
C MET A 55 11.25 -28.35 4.43
N PRO A 56 11.11 -29.69 4.52
CA PRO A 56 12.25 -30.57 4.79
C PRO A 56 13.09 -30.83 3.52
N GLY A 57 14.33 -31.29 3.72
CA GLY A 57 15.23 -31.73 2.66
C GLY A 57 16.27 -30.69 2.21
N ILE A 58 17.09 -31.07 1.23
CA ILE A 58 18.18 -30.23 0.71
C ILE A 58 17.62 -28.96 0.05
N VAL A 59 16.56 -29.11 -0.75
CA VAL A 59 15.87 -27.98 -1.40
C VAL A 59 15.32 -27.00 -0.36
N GLY A 60 14.75 -27.49 0.74
CA GLY A 60 14.28 -26.66 1.86
C GLY A 60 15.38 -25.78 2.46
N LYS A 61 16.60 -26.31 2.65
CA LYS A 61 17.74 -25.53 3.19
C LYS A 61 18.15 -24.38 2.27
N PHE A 62 18.13 -24.59 0.95
CA PHE A 62 18.40 -23.51 -0.01
C PHE A 62 17.26 -22.50 -0.08
N MET A 63 16.01 -22.97 0.02
CA MET A 63 14.83 -22.11 0.01
C MET A 63 14.65 -21.30 1.29
N LEU A 64 15.23 -21.71 2.43
CA LEU A 64 15.14 -21.03 3.72
C LEU A 64 15.80 -19.64 3.73
N VAL A 65 16.76 -19.39 2.84
CA VAL A 65 17.48 -18.10 2.74
C VAL A 65 16.51 -16.96 2.43
N VAL A 66 15.59 -17.15 1.49
CA VAL A 66 14.66 -16.10 1.05
C VAL A 66 13.68 -15.69 2.16
N PRO A 67 12.92 -16.62 2.79
CA PRO A 67 12.05 -16.33 3.93
C PRO A 67 12.76 -15.61 5.08
N VAL A 68 13.96 -16.06 5.47
CA VAL A 68 14.66 -15.45 6.61
C VAL A 68 15.00 -14.00 6.32
N VAL A 69 15.53 -13.71 5.14
CA VAL A 69 15.86 -12.34 4.74
C VAL A 69 14.61 -11.47 4.72
N VAL A 70 13.51 -11.96 4.14
CA VAL A 70 12.25 -11.20 4.05
C VAL A 70 11.64 -10.96 5.43
N VAL A 71 11.51 -11.99 6.26
CA VAL A 71 10.97 -11.88 7.62
C VAL A 71 11.80 -10.93 8.47
N THR A 72 13.14 -11.02 8.39
CA THR A 72 14.03 -10.11 9.12
C THR A 72 13.90 -8.67 8.63
N ALA A 73 13.85 -8.46 7.32
CA ALA A 73 13.68 -7.13 6.73
C ALA A 73 12.33 -6.50 7.11
N LEU A 74 11.25 -7.29 7.11
CA LEU A 74 9.92 -6.86 7.54
C LEU A 74 9.87 -6.51 9.04
N ALA A 75 10.55 -7.28 9.89
CA ALA A 75 10.63 -6.98 11.32
C ALA A 75 11.35 -5.64 11.58
N ILE A 76 12.48 -5.42 10.92
CA ILE A 76 13.25 -4.17 11.03
C ILE A 76 12.42 -2.99 10.50
N SER A 77 11.77 -3.16 9.35
CA SER A 77 10.88 -2.16 8.76
C SER A 77 9.77 -1.71 9.71
N LEU A 78 9.10 -2.67 10.35
CA LEU A 78 8.00 -2.38 11.27
C LEU A 78 8.49 -1.55 12.47
N ILE A 79 9.70 -1.84 12.97
CA ILE A 79 10.32 -1.09 14.06
C ILE A 79 10.66 0.34 13.60
N GLU A 80 11.30 0.49 12.43
CA GLU A 80 11.61 1.82 11.88
C GLU A 80 10.35 2.65 11.65
N ALA A 81 9.28 2.02 11.15
CA ALA A 81 8.01 2.70 10.90
C ALA A 81 7.37 3.27 12.17
N TYR A 82 7.50 2.59 13.31
CA TYR A 82 6.92 3.04 14.57
C TYR A 82 7.82 3.94 15.42
N TRP A 83 9.14 3.83 15.28
CA TRP A 83 10.07 4.61 16.10
C TRP A 83 10.77 5.72 15.33
N MET A 84 11.38 5.37 14.20
CA MET A 84 12.22 6.31 13.45
C MET A 84 11.37 7.34 12.72
N LEU A 85 10.27 6.93 12.06
CA LEU A 85 9.42 7.86 11.32
C LEU A 85 8.76 8.92 12.22
N PRO A 86 8.13 8.57 13.35
CA PRO A 86 7.49 9.58 14.18
C PRO A 86 8.51 10.51 14.82
N ALA A 87 9.65 9.97 15.27
CA ALA A 87 10.76 10.77 15.79
C ALA A 87 11.29 11.76 14.74
N HIS A 88 11.46 11.33 13.49
CA HIS A 88 11.93 12.19 12.40
C HIS A 88 10.93 13.30 12.08
N VAL A 89 9.63 12.99 12.02
CA VAL A 89 8.58 13.99 11.74
C VAL A 89 8.45 15.00 12.88
N ILE A 90 8.55 14.56 14.14
CA ILE A 90 8.53 15.44 15.31
C ILE A 90 9.78 16.34 15.32
N ALA A 91 10.96 15.75 15.13
CA ALA A 91 12.24 16.48 15.16
C ALA A 91 12.37 17.48 14.00
N ALA A 92 11.91 17.11 12.80
CA ALA A 92 11.89 18.00 11.64
C ALA A 92 10.85 19.12 11.77
N ASN A 93 10.00 19.09 12.80
CA ASN A 93 9.00 20.12 13.14
C ASN A 93 8.24 20.59 11.89
N ILE A 94 7.82 19.61 11.08
CA ILE A 94 7.36 19.86 9.71
C ILE A 94 6.04 20.62 9.77
N LYS A 95 6.15 21.95 9.75
CA LYS A 95 5.04 22.84 9.48
C LYS A 95 4.68 22.64 8.02
N PHE A 96 3.69 21.80 7.74
CA PHE A 96 3.05 21.69 6.42
C PHE A 96 2.29 22.98 6.02
N THR A 97 2.61 24.13 6.63
CA THR A 97 1.91 25.42 6.55
C THR A 97 2.54 26.39 5.55
N SER A 98 3.06 25.92 4.42
CA SER A 98 3.21 26.77 3.24
C SER A 98 3.17 25.96 1.96
N PRO A 99 2.03 25.93 1.26
CA PRO A 99 1.98 25.31 -0.06
C PRO A 99 2.79 26.17 -1.03
N SER A 100 3.96 25.66 -1.44
CA SER A 100 4.71 26.21 -2.56
C SER A 100 3.78 26.36 -3.79
N LYS A 101 3.97 27.40 -4.61
CA LYS A 101 3.09 27.72 -5.76
C LYS A 101 2.91 26.54 -6.73
N THR A 102 3.89 25.65 -6.81
CA THR A 102 3.87 24.41 -7.60
C THR A 102 2.90 23.36 -7.03
N GLN A 103 2.72 23.31 -5.71
CA GLN A 103 1.81 22.38 -5.02
C GLN A 103 0.34 22.77 -5.23
N LYS A 104 0.02 24.07 -5.28
CA LYS A 104 -1.35 24.55 -5.60
C LYS A 104 -1.79 24.16 -7.01
N ARG A 105 -0.88 24.25 -8.00
CA ARG A 105 -1.14 23.79 -9.38
C ARG A 105 -1.36 22.28 -9.46
N ARG A 106 -0.58 21.50 -8.70
CA ARG A 106 -0.72 20.04 -8.64
C ARG A 106 -2.07 19.63 -8.04
N ILE A 107 -2.45 20.22 -6.90
CA ILE A 107 -3.75 19.95 -6.24
C ILE A 107 -4.93 20.30 -7.16
N ALA A 108 -4.87 21.40 -7.90
CA ALA A 108 -5.90 21.78 -8.87
C ALA A 108 -6.00 20.82 -10.06
N PHE A 109 -4.88 20.24 -10.50
CA PHE A 109 -4.89 19.24 -11.55
C PHE A 109 -5.42 17.89 -11.04
N THR A 110 -5.04 17.48 -9.82
CA THR A 110 -5.51 16.25 -9.19
C THR A 110 -7.01 16.31 -8.87
N SER A 111 -7.53 17.47 -8.44
CA SER A 111 -8.97 17.63 -8.18
C SER A 111 -9.82 17.53 -9.45
N LYS A 112 -9.28 18.02 -10.58
CA LYS A 112 -9.91 17.89 -11.91
C LYS A 112 -9.92 16.43 -12.38
N LEU A 113 -8.82 15.71 -12.17
CA LEU A 113 -8.72 14.26 -12.42
C LEU A 113 -9.69 13.46 -11.54
N GLN A 114 -9.80 13.77 -10.25
CA GLN A 114 -10.77 13.14 -9.35
C GLN A 114 -12.21 13.36 -9.83
N HIS A 115 -12.58 14.57 -10.25
CA HIS A 115 -13.92 14.85 -10.78
C HIS A 115 -14.25 14.06 -12.05
N ILE A 116 -13.27 13.90 -12.95
CA ILE A 116 -13.43 13.09 -14.16
C ILE A 116 -13.55 11.61 -13.76
N TYR A 117 -12.71 11.13 -12.84
CA TYR A 117 -12.74 9.77 -12.36
C TYR A 117 -14.06 9.42 -11.66
N SER A 118 -14.56 10.27 -10.76
CA SER A 118 -15.84 10.07 -10.09
C SER A 118 -17.01 10.05 -11.07
N LYS A 119 -17.02 10.91 -12.10
CA LYS A 119 -18.06 10.89 -13.14
C LYS A 119 -18.01 9.63 -14.00
N SER A 120 -16.81 9.18 -14.39
CA SER A 120 -16.62 7.95 -15.16
C SER A 120 -16.97 6.71 -14.34
N LEU A 121 -16.55 6.66 -13.07
CA LEU A 121 -16.84 5.58 -12.14
C LEU A 121 -18.35 5.48 -11.87
N LEU A 122 -19.04 6.60 -11.63
CA LEU A 122 -20.49 6.61 -11.45
C LEU A 122 -21.25 6.21 -12.73
N LYS A 123 -20.76 6.59 -13.92
CA LYS A 123 -21.34 6.16 -15.19
C LYS A 123 -21.18 4.66 -15.41
N MET A 124 -20.06 4.09 -14.96
CA MET A 124 -19.76 2.66 -15.05
C MET A 124 -20.51 1.85 -13.99
N LEU A 125 -20.65 2.36 -12.75
CA LEU A 125 -21.45 1.74 -11.69
C LEU A 125 -22.95 1.74 -12.02
N ARG A 126 -23.44 2.75 -12.77
CA ARG A 126 -24.85 2.83 -13.22
C ARG A 126 -25.18 1.87 -14.35
N HIS A 127 -24.19 1.26 -15.00
CA HIS A 127 -24.41 0.24 -16.03
C HIS A 127 -23.53 -1.00 -15.75
N PRO A 128 -23.87 -1.79 -14.70
CA PRO A 128 -23.11 -2.99 -14.33
C PRO A 128 -23.08 -4.03 -15.46
N TYR A 129 -24.11 -4.06 -16.30
CA TYR A 129 -24.20 -4.95 -17.46
C TYR A 129 -23.13 -4.64 -18.54
N LEU A 130 -22.72 -3.38 -18.72
CA LEU A 130 -21.65 -3.04 -19.68
C LEU A 130 -20.27 -3.50 -19.18
N ALA A 131 -20.02 -3.46 -17.88
CA ALA A 131 -18.80 -3.99 -17.29
C ALA A 131 -18.73 -5.51 -17.44
N ILE A 132 -19.86 -6.21 -17.21
CA ILE A 132 -19.97 -7.67 -17.39
C ILE A 132 -19.81 -8.05 -18.88
N ILE A 133 -20.41 -7.31 -19.81
CA ILE A 133 -20.27 -7.56 -21.26
C ILE A 133 -18.84 -7.29 -21.74
N LEU A 134 -18.17 -6.25 -21.24
CA LEU A 134 -16.76 -5.97 -21.59
C LEU A 134 -15.81 -7.06 -21.08
N ILE A 135 -16.02 -7.56 -19.87
CA ILE A 135 -15.25 -8.69 -19.30
C ILE A 135 -15.54 -9.99 -20.06
N SER A 136 -16.81 -10.24 -20.41
CA SER A 136 -17.24 -11.41 -21.19
C SER A 136 -16.70 -11.38 -22.63
N ASN A 137 -16.76 -10.23 -23.32
CA ASN A 137 -16.23 -10.07 -24.68
C ASN A 137 -14.69 -10.13 -24.75
N HIS A 138 -13.99 -9.86 -23.65
CA HIS A 138 -12.55 -10.06 -23.58
C HIS A 138 -12.19 -11.54 -23.36
N ALA A 139 -13.00 -12.27 -22.58
CA ALA A 139 -12.81 -13.70 -22.33
C ALA A 139 -13.12 -14.59 -23.55
N SER A 140 -13.97 -14.15 -24.49
CA SER A 140 -14.24 -14.90 -25.73
C SER A 140 -13.13 -14.80 -26.79
N ARG A 141 -12.27 -13.77 -26.71
CA ARG A 141 -11.17 -13.55 -27.67
C ARG A 141 -9.90 -14.37 -27.38
N THR A 142 -9.80 -15.02 -26.24
CA THR A 142 -8.61 -15.80 -25.84
C THR A 142 -8.79 -17.31 -26.02
N LYS A 143 -9.99 -17.79 -26.36
CA LYS A 143 -10.23 -19.21 -26.68
C LYS A 143 -9.76 -19.63 -28.08
N ASP A 144 -9.43 -18.68 -28.95
CA ASP A 144 -9.00 -18.96 -30.33
C ASP A 144 -7.49 -19.18 -30.49
N PHE A 145 -6.71 -19.13 -29.41
CA PHE A 145 -5.28 -19.44 -29.44
C PHE A 145 -4.99 -20.74 -28.68
N ASN A 146 -5.39 -21.87 -29.28
CA ASN A 146 -4.94 -23.20 -28.90
C ASN A 146 -3.75 -23.59 -29.80
N PRO A 147 -2.50 -23.48 -29.33
CA PRO A 147 -1.32 -23.82 -30.12
C PRO A 147 -1.03 -25.33 -30.22
N TYR A 148 -1.93 -26.22 -29.78
CA TYR A 148 -1.72 -27.68 -29.79
C TYR A 148 -2.56 -28.46 -30.82
N GLN A 149 -2.97 -27.83 -31.92
CA GLN A 149 -3.67 -28.51 -33.02
C GLN A 149 -2.89 -28.57 -34.35
N ASN A 150 -1.56 -28.47 -34.35
CA ASN A 150 -0.76 -28.85 -35.51
C ASN A 150 0.61 -29.40 -35.07
N GLY A 151 0.80 -30.72 -35.19
CA GLY A 151 2.06 -31.42 -34.94
C GLY A 151 1.85 -32.83 -34.43
#